data_AF-A0A7V7D862-F1
#
_entry.id   AF-A0A7V7D862-F1
#
_cell.length_a   1.000
_cell.length_b   1.000
_cell.length_c   1.000
_cell.angle_alpha   90.00
_cell.angle_beta   90.00
_cell.angle_gamma   90.00
#
_symmetry.space_group_name_H-M   'P 1'
#
loop_
_entity.id
_entity.type
_entity.pdbx_description
1 polymer ?
#
loop_
_entity_poly.entity_id
_entity_poly.type
_entity_poly.pdbx_seq_one_letter_code
_entity_poly.pdbx_strand_id
1 'polypeptide(L)'
;MKFTSLFFSIAVCVSLIASGGSEVRASEIHVAKTGSDSASGSHARPYLTINKAASAAQPSDTVTVHAGTYREWVKPVRGGTGESKRITYRAAPGEKVVIKGSERITSWTRQADGVWKVELPNSFFGGYNPCALKVSGGWLNYGKWHHRGDVYLNGEAFYEKETAQEVADARHTWHCQVDDKFTTIRANFGKENPNTELAEINVRESLFMPEITGLKYITVDGFFFLHAAANWAPPVLELQTGAVGPRMGKHWIIQNCTITNARCVGIILGHAPGVDYDDINAYGDHIIRNNVIRRCGQAGIAGQKGATRSLICGNFIEDTNYRREFGGWETAAIKFHNSVDTVISGNLIRGVFRQQQGAFGIWIDFGNQGIRITRNIIYNTEAATVFLEMNHGPILVDNNILIGQSIRSNSEATVFAHNLFVDCGYEYSPDTRRRSQYYKPHTTKAAGSKSGTAQDDKWFNNIFVRRGLDRVKTASGYASDYNVFLEGAKKSSFGDKNSVVDPYVTRLAVEDNPLGTTITFSMNDAPFRVKGQWVDGELVGIFPTVGQTIEDRYGHPIKVDTDINGRKLTQPIAGPLTNLKQGLNTIVWPIKKHSFVGATLCGRPELWRVLRTGHTPKLRLWEER
;
A
#
# COMPACT_ATOMS: atom_id res chain seq x y z
N MET A 1 -81.15 -57.59 -8.56
CA MET A 1 -80.66 -57.36 -9.94
C MET A 1 -79.88 -56.06 -9.97
N LYS A 2 -78.70 -56.08 -10.61
CA LYS A 2 -77.76 -54.97 -10.88
C LYS A 2 -76.98 -54.41 -9.69
N PHE A 3 -75.71 -53.97 -9.81
CA PHE A 3 -74.53 -54.36 -10.59
C PHE A 3 -73.38 -53.56 -9.93
N THR A 4 -72.30 -54.25 -9.58
CA THR A 4 -70.90 -53.81 -9.33
C THR A 4 -70.45 -52.36 -9.61
N SER A 5 -69.55 -51.85 -8.77
CA SER A 5 -68.30 -51.20 -9.23
C SER A 5 -67.25 -51.20 -8.10
N LEU A 6 -66.10 -51.83 -8.37
CA LEU A 6 -64.91 -51.90 -7.54
C LEU A 6 -63.86 -51.02 -8.23
N PHE A 7 -63.30 -50.03 -7.54
CA PHE A 7 -62.13 -49.28 -8.02
C PHE A 7 -61.00 -49.37 -6.99
N PHE A 8 -59.89 -49.98 -7.43
CA PHE A 8 -58.60 -50.06 -6.76
C PHE A 8 -57.93 -48.67 -6.80
N SER A 9 -57.46 -48.15 -5.67
CA SER A 9 -56.56 -46.98 -5.61
C SER A 9 -55.17 -47.42 -5.18
N ILE A 10 -54.19 -47.20 -6.07
CA ILE A 10 -52.77 -47.41 -5.88
C ILE A 10 -52.20 -46.24 -5.07
N ALA A 11 -51.65 -46.50 -3.89
CA ALA A 11 -50.92 -45.51 -3.10
C ALA A 11 -49.46 -45.43 -3.58
N VAL A 12 -49.08 -44.28 -4.16
CA VAL A 12 -47.69 -43.95 -4.51
C VAL A 12 -47.02 -43.32 -3.29
N CYS A 13 -46.07 -44.03 -2.68
CA CYS A 13 -45.18 -43.47 -1.66
C CYS A 13 -44.15 -42.54 -2.31
N VAL A 14 -44.28 -41.23 -2.06
CA VAL A 14 -43.26 -40.23 -2.40
C VAL A 14 -42.27 -40.13 -1.25
N SER A 15 -41.08 -40.71 -1.43
CA SER A 15 -39.95 -40.57 -0.52
C SER A 15 -39.34 -39.18 -0.66
N LEU A 16 -39.58 -38.29 0.30
CA LEU A 16 -38.86 -37.01 0.42
C LEU A 16 -37.41 -37.29 0.85
N ILE A 17 -36.48 -37.24 -0.11
CA ILE A 17 -35.05 -37.15 0.18
C ILE A 17 -34.77 -35.71 0.63
N ALA A 18 -34.73 -35.48 1.94
CA ALA A 18 -34.24 -34.24 2.50
C ALA A 18 -32.72 -34.18 2.28
N SER A 19 -32.29 -33.43 1.26
CA SER A 19 -30.90 -33.04 1.09
C SER A 19 -30.54 -32.07 2.22
N GLY A 20 -29.92 -32.61 3.27
CA GLY A 20 -29.31 -31.83 4.35
C GLY A 20 -28.13 -31.02 3.82
N GLY A 21 -28.42 -29.88 3.19
CA GLY A 21 -27.42 -28.84 2.98
C GLY A 21 -27.06 -28.27 4.35
N SER A 22 -25.85 -28.54 4.83
CA SER A 22 -25.32 -27.84 5.99
C SER A 22 -25.21 -26.36 5.66
N GLU A 23 -26.11 -25.54 6.21
CA GLU A 23 -25.89 -24.11 6.27
C GLU A 23 -24.61 -23.87 7.08
N VAL A 24 -23.53 -23.45 6.40
CA VAL A 24 -22.33 -22.97 7.06
C VAL A 24 -22.71 -21.70 7.82
N ARG A 25 -23.03 -21.86 9.10
CA ARG A 25 -23.23 -20.72 10.02
C ARG A 25 -21.89 -20.04 10.21
N ALA A 26 -21.83 -18.74 9.91
CA ALA A 26 -20.71 -17.89 10.28
C ALA A 26 -20.49 -17.97 11.80
N SER A 27 -19.32 -18.44 12.23
CA SER A 27 -18.97 -18.53 13.65
C SER A 27 -18.06 -17.37 14.07
N GLU A 28 -18.21 -16.93 15.32
CA GLU A 28 -17.30 -15.97 15.93
C GLU A 28 -16.30 -16.72 16.82
N ILE A 29 -15.02 -16.66 16.44
CA ILE A 29 -13.90 -17.26 17.15
C ILE A 29 -13.23 -16.17 17.98
N HIS A 30 -13.11 -16.39 19.29
CA HIS A 30 -12.52 -15.43 20.22
C HIS A 30 -11.11 -15.84 20.61
N VAL A 31 -10.23 -14.84 20.68
CA VAL A 31 -8.84 -14.97 21.14
C VAL A 31 -8.60 -13.95 22.26
N ALA A 32 -8.11 -14.39 23.41
CA ALA A 32 -7.85 -13.52 24.57
C ALA A 32 -6.61 -13.98 25.35
N LYS A 33 -5.92 -13.05 26.03
CA LYS A 33 -4.75 -13.38 26.86
C LYS A 33 -5.06 -14.27 28.08
N THR A 34 -6.33 -14.39 28.44
CA THR A 34 -6.84 -15.30 29.49
C THR A 34 -7.32 -16.65 28.94
N GLY A 35 -7.22 -16.87 27.63
CA GLY A 35 -7.68 -18.08 26.95
C GLY A 35 -6.70 -19.26 27.02
N SER A 36 -7.03 -20.32 26.29
CA SER A 36 -6.19 -21.51 26.11
C SER A 36 -6.33 -22.07 24.70
N ASP A 37 -5.24 -22.51 24.07
CA ASP A 37 -5.29 -23.11 22.72
C ASP A 37 -5.91 -24.52 22.70
N SER A 38 -6.16 -25.12 23.86
CA SER A 38 -6.99 -26.33 24.03
C SER A 38 -8.47 -26.04 24.23
N ALA A 39 -8.87 -24.76 24.28
CA ALA A 39 -10.26 -24.35 24.44
C ALA A 39 -11.07 -24.52 23.13
N SER A 40 -12.35 -24.16 23.16
CA SER A 40 -13.23 -24.24 21.98
C SER A 40 -13.14 -23.03 21.05
N GLY A 41 -12.53 -21.92 21.48
CA GLY A 41 -12.51 -20.66 20.73
C GLY A 41 -13.81 -19.86 20.83
N SER A 42 -14.71 -20.20 21.76
CA SER A 42 -15.94 -19.43 22.01
C SER A 42 -15.66 -18.22 22.90
N HIS A 43 -16.57 -17.25 22.96
CA HIS A 43 -16.42 -16.08 23.85
C HIS A 43 -16.14 -16.48 25.33
N ALA A 44 -16.81 -17.51 25.84
CA ALA A 44 -16.61 -17.99 27.20
C ALA A 44 -15.33 -18.82 27.39
N ARG A 45 -14.80 -19.41 26.32
CA ARG A 45 -13.60 -20.26 26.33
C ARG A 45 -12.73 -19.92 25.11
N PRO A 46 -12.11 -18.72 25.08
CA PRO A 46 -11.37 -18.25 23.92
C PRO A 46 -10.04 -18.98 23.75
N TYR A 47 -9.51 -18.95 22.53
CA TYR A 47 -8.12 -19.36 22.28
C TYR A 47 -7.14 -18.37 22.92
N LEU A 48 -5.91 -18.82 23.14
CA LEU A 48 -4.84 -17.97 23.68
C LEU A 48 -4.07 -17.24 22.57
N THR A 49 -3.83 -17.92 21.43
CA THR A 49 -3.06 -17.38 20.30
C THR A 49 -3.94 -17.08 19.09
N ILE A 50 -3.53 -16.08 18.33
CA ILE A 50 -4.22 -15.72 17.08
C ILE A 50 -3.97 -16.82 16.03
N ASN A 51 -2.78 -17.41 16.01
CA ASN A 51 -2.43 -18.45 15.07
C ASN A 51 -3.23 -19.75 15.29
N LYS A 52 -3.62 -20.06 16.53
CA LYS A 52 -4.57 -21.16 16.79
C LYS A 52 -5.92 -20.90 16.14
N ALA A 53 -6.46 -19.68 16.29
CA ALA A 53 -7.69 -19.28 15.62
C ALA A 53 -7.55 -19.29 14.10
N ALA A 54 -6.43 -18.80 13.56
CA ALA A 54 -6.15 -18.80 12.12
C ALA A 54 -6.07 -20.23 11.54
N SER A 55 -5.61 -21.19 12.34
CA SER A 55 -5.57 -22.61 11.98
C SER A 55 -6.95 -23.28 12.04
N ALA A 56 -7.89 -22.75 12.83
CA ALA A 56 -9.24 -23.29 13.01
C ALA A 56 -10.27 -22.66 12.04
N ALA A 57 -10.14 -21.37 11.75
CA ALA A 57 -11.11 -20.58 10.99
C ALA A 57 -11.49 -21.19 9.63
N GLN A 58 -12.76 -21.07 9.29
CA GLN A 58 -13.39 -21.49 8.04
C GLN A 58 -13.95 -20.28 7.29
N PRO A 59 -14.23 -20.41 5.98
CA PRO A 59 -14.89 -19.34 5.23
C PRO A 59 -16.16 -18.82 5.92
N SER A 60 -16.32 -17.50 5.98
CA SER A 60 -17.37 -16.76 6.69
C SER A 60 -17.15 -16.56 8.19
N ASP A 61 -16.13 -17.18 8.80
CA ASP A 61 -15.83 -16.96 10.21
C ASP A 61 -15.22 -15.57 10.48
N THR A 62 -15.47 -15.08 11.68
CA THR A 62 -14.81 -13.89 12.23
C THR A 62 -13.98 -14.27 13.44
N VAL A 63 -12.67 -14.02 13.37
CA VAL A 63 -11.74 -14.11 14.50
C VAL A 63 -11.69 -12.74 15.19
N THR A 64 -12.32 -12.64 16.35
CA THR A 64 -12.32 -11.46 17.22
C THR A 64 -11.23 -11.61 18.28
N VAL A 65 -10.22 -10.74 18.22
CA VAL A 65 -9.08 -10.76 19.14
C VAL A 65 -9.24 -9.66 20.18
N HIS A 66 -9.16 -10.02 21.46
CA HIS A 66 -9.29 -9.11 22.58
C HIS A 66 -7.96 -8.45 22.95
N ALA A 67 -8.01 -7.40 23.77
CA ALA A 67 -6.90 -6.57 24.16
C ALA A 67 -5.72 -7.38 24.68
N GLY A 68 -4.53 -7.04 24.20
CA GLY A 68 -3.32 -7.72 24.61
C GLY A 68 -2.17 -7.54 23.64
N THR A 69 -0.99 -7.99 24.08
CA THR A 69 0.18 -8.15 23.22
C THR A 69 0.35 -9.63 22.86
N TYR A 70 0.37 -9.88 21.56
CA TYR A 70 0.49 -11.19 20.92
C TYR A 70 1.84 -11.24 20.21
N ARG A 71 2.75 -12.05 20.71
CA ARG A 71 4.14 -12.14 20.24
C ARG A 71 4.30 -13.33 19.32
N GLU A 72 3.70 -13.24 18.14
CA GLU A 72 3.58 -14.35 17.20
C GLU A 72 3.61 -13.88 15.75
N TRP A 73 3.80 -14.83 14.84
CA TRP A 73 3.54 -14.65 13.41
C TRP A 73 2.26 -15.42 13.07
N VAL A 74 1.19 -14.68 12.76
CA VAL A 74 -0.10 -15.23 12.34
C VAL A 74 -0.04 -15.71 10.89
N LYS A 75 -0.35 -16.98 10.68
CA LYS A 75 -0.24 -17.68 9.41
C LYS A 75 -1.60 -18.31 9.06
N PRO A 76 -2.53 -17.55 8.45
CA PRO A 76 -3.77 -18.13 7.95
C PRO A 76 -3.49 -19.32 7.03
N VAL A 77 -4.19 -20.43 7.27
CA VAL A 77 -4.05 -21.66 6.46
C VAL A 77 -5.20 -21.82 5.46
N ARG A 78 -6.20 -20.94 5.52
CA ARG A 78 -7.37 -20.92 4.64
C ARG A 78 -7.79 -19.49 4.38
N GLY A 79 -8.44 -19.29 3.23
CA GLY A 79 -9.09 -18.04 2.84
C GLY A 79 -10.61 -18.22 2.74
N GLY A 80 -11.30 -17.12 2.49
CA GLY A 80 -12.72 -17.14 2.17
C GLY A 80 -13.01 -17.64 0.76
N THR A 81 -14.29 -17.84 0.45
CA THR A 81 -14.76 -18.33 -0.86
C THR A 81 -15.47 -17.27 -1.70
N GLY A 82 -15.64 -16.06 -1.18
CA GLY A 82 -16.25 -14.93 -1.86
C GLY A 82 -16.36 -13.71 -0.96
N GLU A 83 -16.79 -12.58 -1.52
CA GLU A 83 -16.94 -11.30 -0.78
C GLU A 83 -17.83 -11.40 0.47
N SER A 84 -18.94 -12.15 0.39
CA SER A 84 -19.83 -12.38 1.55
C SER A 84 -19.38 -13.51 2.46
N LYS A 85 -18.32 -14.25 2.09
CA LYS A 85 -17.80 -15.44 2.79
C LYS A 85 -16.31 -15.29 3.07
N ARG A 86 -15.90 -14.08 3.47
CA ARG A 86 -14.53 -13.74 3.90
C ARG A 86 -14.19 -14.44 5.21
N ILE A 87 -12.90 -14.67 5.47
CA ILE A 87 -12.41 -14.88 6.84
C ILE A 87 -11.95 -13.53 7.36
N THR A 88 -12.54 -13.07 8.46
CA THR A 88 -12.23 -11.74 9.02
C THR A 88 -11.45 -11.89 10.31
N TYR A 89 -10.25 -11.34 10.36
CA TYR A 89 -9.47 -11.15 11.58
C TYR A 89 -9.62 -9.70 12.01
N ARG A 90 -10.16 -9.47 13.20
CA ARG A 90 -10.36 -8.11 13.72
C ARG A 90 -9.93 -7.98 15.18
N ALA A 91 -9.45 -6.80 15.54
CA ALA A 91 -9.46 -6.38 16.93
C ALA A 91 -10.92 -6.26 17.43
N ALA A 92 -11.16 -6.65 18.68
CA ALA A 92 -12.44 -6.44 19.33
C ALA A 92 -12.76 -4.93 19.39
N PRO A 93 -14.04 -4.51 19.24
CA PRO A 93 -14.40 -3.09 19.18
C PRO A 93 -13.90 -2.31 20.41
N GLY A 94 -13.14 -1.24 20.17
CA GLY A 94 -12.59 -0.38 21.23
C GLY A 94 -11.35 -0.95 21.95
N GLU A 95 -10.92 -2.16 21.62
CA GLU A 95 -9.78 -2.82 22.26
C GLU A 95 -8.49 -2.63 21.45
N LYS A 96 -7.37 -2.45 22.16
CA LYS A 96 -6.04 -2.35 21.54
C LYS A 96 -5.39 -3.72 21.47
N VAL A 97 -5.28 -4.26 20.26
CA VAL A 97 -4.59 -5.52 19.99
C VAL A 97 -3.25 -5.25 19.32
N VAL A 98 -2.17 -5.69 19.95
CA VAL A 98 -0.81 -5.50 19.45
C VAL A 98 -0.22 -6.85 19.05
N ILE A 99 0.23 -6.97 17.80
CA ILE A 99 0.95 -8.14 17.27
C ILE A 99 2.41 -7.74 17.09
N LYS A 100 3.33 -8.40 17.79
CA LYS A 100 4.76 -8.05 17.83
C LYS A 100 5.67 -9.15 17.29
N GLY A 101 6.63 -8.74 16.46
CA GLY A 101 7.73 -9.60 16.01
C GLY A 101 8.89 -9.66 16.99
N SER A 102 8.80 -8.92 18.10
CA SER A 102 9.83 -8.81 19.13
C SER A 102 9.51 -9.54 20.42
N GLU A 103 10.53 -9.80 21.23
CA GLU A 103 10.42 -10.31 22.60
C GLU A 103 10.91 -9.29 23.63
N ARG A 104 10.29 -9.27 24.82
CA ARG A 104 10.79 -8.47 25.96
C ARG A 104 11.95 -9.20 26.61
N ILE A 105 13.06 -8.50 26.82
CA ILE A 105 14.24 -9.04 27.48
C ILE A 105 14.40 -8.37 28.85
N THR A 106 14.52 -9.17 29.92
CA THR A 106 14.67 -8.70 31.31
C THR A 106 15.92 -9.26 32.00
N SER A 107 16.77 -9.94 31.23
CA SER A 107 18.01 -10.58 31.67
C SER A 107 19.26 -9.83 31.22
N TRP A 108 19.14 -8.52 30.97
CA TRP A 108 20.29 -7.71 30.60
C TRP A 108 21.25 -7.59 31.78
N THR A 109 22.54 -7.79 31.53
CA THR A 109 23.62 -7.59 32.50
C THR A 109 24.25 -6.23 32.26
N ARG A 110 24.28 -5.40 33.31
CA ARG A 110 24.88 -4.06 33.26
C ARG A 110 26.37 -4.15 32.93
N GLN A 111 26.85 -3.24 32.10
CA GLN A 111 28.28 -3.00 31.84
C GLN A 111 28.61 -1.56 32.27
N ALA A 112 29.65 -0.93 31.70
CA ALA A 112 30.00 0.46 31.95
C ALA A 112 29.14 1.44 31.11
N ASP A 113 29.07 2.69 31.56
CA ASP A 113 28.61 3.85 30.76
C ASP A 113 27.24 3.72 30.05
N GLY A 114 26.30 3.04 30.69
CA GLY A 114 24.95 2.83 30.15
C GLY A 114 24.83 1.68 29.16
N VAL A 115 25.92 0.97 28.90
CA VAL A 115 25.92 -0.25 28.09
C VAL A 115 25.40 -1.43 28.92
N TRP A 116 24.58 -2.25 28.29
CA TRP A 116 24.11 -3.52 28.81
C TRP A 116 24.32 -4.62 27.79
N LYS A 117 24.48 -5.86 28.27
CA LYS A 117 24.67 -7.05 27.45
C LYS A 117 23.61 -8.10 27.78
N VAL A 118 23.10 -8.79 26.79
CA VAL A 118 22.38 -10.06 26.97
C VAL A 118 22.99 -11.13 26.07
N GLU A 119 22.96 -12.37 26.55
CA GLU A 119 23.37 -13.55 25.79
C GLU A 119 22.18 -14.51 25.77
N LEU A 120 21.76 -14.91 24.57
CA LEU A 120 20.61 -15.77 24.34
C LEU A 120 21.04 -17.00 23.53
N PRO A 121 20.57 -18.22 23.86
CA PRO A 121 20.88 -19.38 23.03
C PRO A 121 20.25 -19.19 21.64
N ASN A 122 20.92 -19.64 20.58
CA ASN A 122 20.41 -19.51 19.21
C ASN A 122 19.04 -20.17 19.02
N SER A 123 18.72 -21.20 19.82
CA SER A 123 17.40 -21.84 19.86
C SER A 123 16.25 -20.89 20.24
N PHE A 124 16.53 -19.77 20.91
CA PHE A 124 15.56 -18.71 21.19
C PHE A 124 14.93 -18.14 19.91
N PHE A 125 15.71 -18.07 18.83
CA PHE A 125 15.28 -17.53 17.54
C PHE A 125 14.71 -18.60 16.60
N GLY A 126 14.81 -19.89 16.97
CA GLY A 126 14.45 -21.00 16.10
C GLY A 126 15.23 -20.96 14.78
N GLY A 127 14.53 -21.19 13.65
CA GLY A 127 15.14 -21.19 12.31
C GLY A 127 15.44 -19.82 11.72
N TYR A 128 15.10 -18.72 12.42
CA TYR A 128 15.27 -17.36 11.91
C TYR A 128 15.90 -16.48 12.98
N ASN A 129 17.21 -16.26 12.91
CA ASN A 129 17.92 -15.36 13.81
C ASN A 129 18.22 -14.01 13.13
N PRO A 130 17.51 -12.91 13.47
CA PRO A 130 17.72 -11.61 12.86
C PRO A 130 19.13 -11.04 13.06
N CYS A 131 19.84 -11.44 14.11
CA CYS A 131 21.22 -11.03 14.39
C CYS A 131 22.25 -11.82 13.56
N ALA A 132 21.89 -12.99 13.05
CA ALA A 132 22.75 -13.79 12.16
C ALA A 132 22.55 -13.44 10.68
N LEU A 133 21.51 -12.68 10.36
CA LEU A 133 21.07 -12.40 9.00
C LEU A 133 21.27 -10.92 8.68
N LYS A 134 22.11 -10.65 7.68
CA LYS A 134 22.24 -9.30 7.11
C LYS A 134 21.02 -8.93 6.28
N VAL A 135 20.73 -7.63 6.22
CA VAL A 135 19.85 -7.08 5.19
C VAL A 135 20.52 -7.32 3.84
N SER A 136 19.83 -8.01 2.91
CA SER A 136 20.44 -8.46 1.67
C SER A 136 19.46 -8.54 0.51
N GLY A 137 19.95 -8.29 -0.70
CA GLY A 137 19.19 -8.41 -1.94
C GLY A 137 19.71 -7.47 -3.04
N GLY A 138 19.17 -7.62 -4.24
CA GLY A 138 19.47 -6.73 -5.36
C GLY A 138 19.21 -5.26 -5.03
N TRP A 139 19.98 -4.37 -5.63
CA TRP A 139 19.87 -2.90 -5.51
C TRP A 139 19.93 -2.31 -4.09
N LEU A 140 20.24 -3.11 -3.07
CA LEU A 140 20.72 -2.62 -1.79
C LEU A 140 22.12 -2.05 -2.04
N ASN A 141 22.29 -0.74 -1.95
CA ASN A 141 23.52 -0.07 -2.39
C ASN A 141 24.43 0.31 -1.21
N TYR A 142 23.84 0.68 -0.07
CA TYR A 142 24.57 1.08 1.14
C TYR A 142 23.99 0.41 2.39
N GLY A 143 24.77 0.39 3.46
CA GLY A 143 24.38 -0.20 4.74
C GLY A 143 24.25 -1.73 4.74
N LYS A 144 24.87 -2.42 3.77
CA LYS A 144 24.79 -3.89 3.61
C LYS A 144 25.28 -4.71 4.80
N TRP A 145 26.02 -4.10 5.71
CA TRP A 145 26.52 -4.75 6.91
C TRP A 145 25.45 -4.87 8.02
N HIS A 146 24.40 -4.05 7.96
CA HIS A 146 23.32 -4.06 8.95
C HIS A 146 22.59 -5.41 8.97
N HIS A 147 22.17 -5.80 10.16
CA HIS A 147 21.40 -7.00 10.41
C HIS A 147 19.90 -6.74 10.29
N ARG A 148 19.12 -7.81 10.20
CA ARG A 148 17.65 -7.77 10.21
C ARG A 148 17.07 -7.52 11.61
N GLY A 149 17.92 -7.68 12.62
CA GLY A 149 17.62 -7.38 14.02
C GLY A 149 17.39 -5.90 14.30
N ASP A 150 16.90 -5.64 15.50
CA ASP A 150 16.73 -4.29 16.06
C ASP A 150 16.57 -4.41 17.58
N VAL A 151 16.93 -3.35 18.31
CA VAL A 151 16.74 -3.21 19.76
C VAL A 151 15.84 -2.01 20.02
N TYR A 152 14.89 -2.17 20.94
CA TYR A 152 13.92 -1.14 21.28
C TYR A 152 13.95 -0.84 22.78
N LEU A 153 13.74 0.42 23.13
CA LEU A 153 13.41 0.86 24.49
C LEU A 153 12.10 1.65 24.44
N ASN A 154 11.09 1.20 25.17
CA ASN A 154 9.78 1.86 25.25
C ASN A 154 9.14 2.16 23.87
N GLY A 155 9.42 1.31 22.88
CA GLY A 155 8.92 1.41 21.50
C GLY A 155 9.81 2.19 20.53
N GLU A 156 10.83 2.89 21.03
CA GLU A 156 11.82 3.58 20.20
C GLU A 156 12.95 2.63 19.81
N ALA A 157 13.25 2.58 18.51
CA ALA A 157 14.28 1.70 17.96
C ALA A 157 15.66 2.36 17.98
N PHE A 158 16.69 1.58 18.26
CA PHE A 158 18.07 2.02 18.35
C PHE A 158 18.77 1.97 16.98
N TYR A 159 19.92 2.64 16.88
CA TYR A 159 20.80 2.56 15.71
C TYR A 159 21.80 1.41 15.86
N GLU A 160 21.92 0.59 14.84
CA GLU A 160 22.91 -0.48 14.81
C GLU A 160 24.33 0.08 14.62
N LYS A 161 25.32 -0.60 15.20
CA LYS A 161 26.76 -0.30 15.09
C LYS A 161 27.54 -1.55 14.72
N GLU A 162 28.66 -1.34 14.03
CA GLU A 162 29.53 -2.44 13.58
C GLU A 162 30.32 -3.04 14.74
N THR A 163 30.60 -2.26 15.79
CA THR A 163 31.42 -2.71 16.91
C THR A 163 30.78 -2.41 18.28
N ALA A 164 31.21 -3.16 19.30
CA ALA A 164 30.84 -2.91 20.68
C ALA A 164 31.38 -1.57 21.21
N GLN A 165 32.52 -1.09 20.69
CA GLN A 165 33.09 0.20 21.10
C GLN A 165 32.22 1.36 20.63
N GLU A 166 31.76 1.34 19.37
CA GLU A 166 30.83 2.35 18.86
C GLU A 166 29.51 2.39 19.65
N VAL A 167 29.09 1.27 20.23
CA VAL A 167 27.94 1.22 21.14
C VAL A 167 28.24 1.91 22.47
N ALA A 168 29.44 1.70 23.03
CA ALA A 168 29.87 2.40 24.23
C ALA A 168 29.92 3.93 24.01
N ASP A 169 30.31 4.37 22.82
CA ASP A 169 30.51 5.78 22.49
C ASP A 169 29.20 6.55 22.21
N ALA A 170 28.07 5.86 21.99
CA ALA A 170 26.82 6.48 21.60
C ALA A 170 25.58 5.82 22.25
N ARG A 171 24.75 6.64 22.92
CA ARG A 171 23.46 6.20 23.47
C ARG A 171 22.45 5.85 22.37
N HIS A 172 21.47 5.02 22.71
CA HIS A 172 20.44 4.53 21.78
C HIS A 172 21.03 3.81 20.56
N THR A 173 22.08 3.03 20.82
CA THR A 173 22.73 2.20 19.82
C THR A 173 22.86 0.76 20.29
N TRP A 174 23.04 -0.15 19.33
CA TRP A 174 23.18 -1.58 19.63
C TRP A 174 24.10 -2.28 18.63
N HIS A 175 24.57 -3.45 19.02
CA HIS A 175 25.42 -4.34 18.24
C HIS A 175 25.14 -5.80 18.62
N CYS A 176 25.22 -6.72 17.67
CA CYS A 176 25.09 -8.16 17.93
C CYS A 176 26.23 -8.98 17.36
N GLN A 177 26.51 -10.10 18.02
CA GLN A 177 27.46 -11.13 17.58
C GLN A 177 26.79 -12.49 17.74
N VAL A 178 26.97 -13.36 16.76
CA VAL A 178 26.41 -14.72 16.77
C VAL A 178 27.56 -15.71 16.63
N ASP A 179 27.66 -16.64 17.57
CA ASP A 179 28.52 -17.82 17.49
C ASP A 179 27.68 -19.09 17.28
N ASP A 180 28.31 -20.27 17.35
CA ASP A 180 27.65 -21.56 17.10
C ASP A 180 26.49 -21.85 18.07
N LYS A 181 26.50 -21.27 19.29
CA LYS A 181 25.53 -21.59 20.36
C LYS A 181 24.71 -20.39 20.80
N PHE A 182 25.28 -19.20 20.79
CA PHE A 182 24.71 -18.01 21.40
C PHE A 182 24.70 -16.80 20.46
N THR A 183 23.71 -15.95 20.71
CA THR A 183 23.62 -14.59 20.21
C THR A 183 23.85 -13.63 21.36
N THR A 184 24.91 -12.85 21.26
CA THR A 184 25.21 -11.76 22.20
C THR A 184 24.72 -10.45 21.63
N ILE A 185 23.91 -9.71 22.38
CA ILE A 185 23.45 -8.37 22.02
C ILE A 185 23.97 -7.38 23.07
N ARG A 186 24.58 -6.30 22.61
CA ARG A 186 24.99 -5.16 23.44
C ARG A 186 24.22 -3.92 23.00
N ALA A 187 23.74 -3.15 23.96
CA ALA A 187 23.02 -1.90 23.67
C ALA A 187 23.31 -0.84 24.73
N ASN A 188 23.38 0.42 24.31
CA ASN A 188 23.58 1.55 25.19
C ASN A 188 22.25 2.22 25.51
N PHE A 189 21.72 1.89 26.70
CA PHE A 189 20.45 2.40 27.21
C PHE A 189 20.62 3.69 28.00
N GLY A 190 21.80 4.30 28.03
CA GLY A 190 22.01 5.55 28.78
C GLY A 190 21.81 5.38 30.28
N LYS A 191 20.84 6.10 30.85
CA LYS A 191 20.55 6.06 32.29
C LYS A 191 19.48 5.02 32.65
N GLU A 192 18.75 4.55 31.64
CA GLU A 192 17.61 3.69 31.76
C GLU A 192 18.03 2.25 32.07
N ASN A 193 17.25 1.56 32.92
CA ASN A 193 17.47 0.17 33.24
C ASN A 193 16.58 -0.71 32.35
N PRO A 194 17.14 -1.43 31.35
CA PRO A 194 16.36 -2.20 30.39
C PRO A 194 15.62 -3.39 31.02
N ASN A 195 15.98 -3.80 32.24
CA ASN A 195 15.27 -4.87 32.96
C ASN A 195 13.98 -4.39 33.63
N THR A 196 13.87 -3.09 33.94
CA THR A 196 12.64 -2.49 34.51
C THR A 196 11.79 -1.85 33.41
N GLU A 197 12.43 -1.19 32.44
CA GLU A 197 11.78 -0.62 31.27
C GLU A 197 11.31 -1.70 30.28
N LEU A 198 10.57 -1.29 29.24
CA LEU A 198 10.21 -2.17 28.14
C LEU A 198 11.36 -2.21 27.11
N ALA A 199 12.37 -3.03 27.39
CA ALA A 199 13.42 -3.36 26.42
C ALA A 199 13.00 -4.59 25.58
N GLU A 200 13.04 -4.45 24.25
CA GLU A 200 12.63 -5.49 23.32
C GLU A 200 13.66 -5.70 22.22
N ILE A 201 13.70 -6.90 21.63
CA ILE A 201 14.55 -7.22 20.46
C ILE A 201 13.73 -7.87 19.35
N ASN A 202 14.07 -7.63 18.09
CA ASN A 202 13.47 -8.36 16.95
C ASN A 202 13.75 -9.87 17.06
N VAL A 203 12.75 -10.69 16.74
CA VAL A 203 12.86 -12.15 16.68
C VAL A 203 12.25 -12.72 15.39
N ARG A 204 11.07 -12.24 14.99
CA ARG A 204 10.27 -12.82 13.90
C ARG A 204 10.34 -11.98 12.63
N GLU A 205 10.39 -12.68 11.49
CA GLU A 205 10.44 -12.07 10.17
C GLU A 205 9.16 -11.27 9.84
N SER A 206 7.99 -11.91 9.94
CA SER A 206 6.68 -11.34 9.59
C SER A 206 5.70 -11.45 10.75
N LEU A 207 4.58 -10.73 10.68
CA LEU A 207 3.59 -10.64 11.76
C LEU A 207 2.23 -11.21 11.36
N PHE A 208 1.79 -10.94 10.14
CA PHE A 208 0.58 -11.51 9.55
C PHE A 208 0.79 -11.78 8.07
N MET A 209 1.16 -13.01 7.75
CA MET A 209 1.36 -13.45 6.37
C MET A 209 1.23 -14.98 6.31
N PRO A 210 0.50 -15.55 5.35
CA PRO A 210 0.39 -17.01 5.24
C PRO A 210 1.71 -17.63 4.75
N GLU A 211 1.92 -18.91 5.09
CA GLU A 211 3.01 -19.72 4.53
C GLU A 211 2.65 -20.41 3.21
N ILE A 212 1.40 -20.27 2.79
CA ILE A 212 0.88 -20.76 1.52
C ILE A 212 0.47 -19.57 0.65
N THR A 213 0.67 -19.73 -0.65
CA THR A 213 0.38 -18.71 -1.66
C THR A 213 -1.09 -18.75 -2.07
N GLY A 214 -1.66 -17.61 -2.50
CA GLY A 214 -2.92 -17.62 -3.24
C GLY A 214 -4.18 -17.64 -2.38
N LEU A 215 -4.07 -17.42 -1.06
CA LEU A 215 -5.25 -17.31 -0.19
C LEU A 215 -6.15 -16.16 -0.63
N LYS A 216 -7.46 -16.39 -0.62
CA LYS A 216 -8.45 -15.44 -1.12
C LYS A 216 -9.31 -14.88 0.01
N TYR A 217 -9.87 -13.68 -0.17
CA TYR A 217 -10.95 -13.13 0.66
C TYR A 217 -10.65 -13.14 2.18
N ILE A 218 -9.47 -12.66 2.57
CA ILE A 218 -9.13 -12.43 3.98
C ILE A 218 -9.27 -10.94 4.31
N THR A 219 -9.85 -10.62 5.46
CA THR A 219 -9.89 -9.26 6.01
C THR A 219 -9.03 -9.20 7.27
N VAL A 220 -8.18 -8.18 7.37
CA VAL A 220 -7.35 -7.86 8.54
C VAL A 220 -7.70 -6.44 8.98
N ASP A 221 -8.25 -6.29 10.18
CA ASP A 221 -8.85 -5.03 10.64
C ASP A 221 -8.44 -4.63 12.07
N GLY A 222 -7.90 -3.42 12.21
CA GLY A 222 -7.78 -2.76 13.52
C GLY A 222 -6.59 -3.17 14.40
N PHE A 223 -5.59 -3.87 13.85
CA PHE A 223 -4.43 -4.34 14.62
C PHE A 223 -3.27 -3.33 14.66
N PHE A 224 -2.48 -3.37 15.72
CA PHE A 224 -1.17 -2.71 15.82
C PHE A 224 -0.06 -3.73 15.58
N PHE A 225 0.61 -3.65 14.43
CA PHE A 225 1.72 -4.48 14.01
C PHE A 225 3.05 -3.79 14.28
N LEU A 226 3.89 -4.36 15.14
CA LEU A 226 5.15 -3.75 15.53
C LEU A 226 6.34 -4.72 15.39
N HIS A 227 7.50 -4.19 15.01
CA HIS A 227 8.82 -4.82 15.20
C HIS A 227 9.01 -6.07 14.32
N ALA A 228 8.75 -5.96 13.02
CA ALA A 228 8.98 -7.04 12.05
C ALA A 228 10.43 -7.03 11.55
N ALA A 229 11.05 -8.21 11.44
CA ALA A 229 12.44 -8.37 10.99
C ALA A 229 12.56 -8.75 9.49
N ALA A 230 11.56 -8.47 8.66
CA ALA A 230 11.57 -8.83 7.24
C ALA A 230 12.81 -8.32 6.49
N ASN A 231 13.28 -9.10 5.52
CA ASN A 231 14.43 -8.77 4.70
C ASN A 231 14.12 -7.64 3.70
N TRP A 232 15.18 -7.06 3.12
CA TRP A 232 15.09 -6.19 1.95
C TRP A 232 14.35 -6.91 0.82
N ALA A 233 13.39 -6.22 0.19
CA ALA A 233 12.44 -6.80 -0.73
C ALA A 233 12.52 -6.17 -2.14
N PRO A 234 13.62 -6.36 -2.88
CA PRO A 234 13.72 -5.94 -4.27
C PRO A 234 12.80 -6.78 -5.17
N PRO A 235 12.51 -6.34 -6.41
CA PRO A 235 12.00 -7.25 -7.42
C PRO A 235 13.05 -8.37 -7.66
N VAL A 236 12.66 -9.48 -8.26
CA VAL A 236 13.49 -10.69 -8.51
C VAL A 236 13.66 -11.69 -7.36
N LEU A 237 13.31 -11.34 -6.11
CA LEU A 237 13.24 -12.36 -5.06
C LEU A 237 12.14 -13.37 -5.38
N GLU A 238 12.41 -14.65 -5.11
CA GLU A 238 11.39 -15.71 -5.20
C GLU A 238 10.22 -15.44 -4.25
N LEU A 239 10.49 -14.87 -3.08
CA LEU A 239 9.47 -14.44 -2.13
C LEU A 239 9.83 -13.07 -1.56
N GLN A 240 8.94 -12.10 -1.73
CA GLN A 240 9.01 -10.81 -1.04
C GLN A 240 8.21 -10.88 0.26
N THR A 241 8.87 -10.64 1.39
CA THR A 241 8.26 -10.61 2.72
C THR A 241 8.19 -9.19 3.28
N GLY A 242 7.41 -9.00 4.35
CA GLY A 242 7.14 -7.73 5.01
C GLY A 242 6.45 -7.97 6.34
N ALA A 243 6.08 -6.92 7.08
CA ALA A 243 5.38 -7.12 8.35
C ALA A 243 4.01 -7.79 8.16
N VAL A 244 3.26 -7.36 7.14
CA VAL A 244 1.93 -7.87 6.78
C VAL A 244 1.85 -8.09 5.27
N GLY A 245 1.29 -9.20 4.81
CA GLY A 245 1.11 -9.44 3.38
C GLY A 245 0.21 -10.61 3.02
N PRO A 246 -0.33 -10.66 1.79
CA PRO A 246 -1.22 -11.71 1.34
C PRO A 246 -0.49 -12.91 0.71
N ARG A 247 0.83 -12.79 0.47
CA ARG A 247 1.68 -13.75 -0.26
C ARG A 247 1.02 -14.21 -1.58
N MET A 248 0.91 -13.27 -2.52
CA MET A 248 0.20 -13.48 -3.80
C MET A 248 -1.25 -13.97 -3.64
N GLY A 249 -1.95 -13.48 -2.61
CA GLY A 249 -3.37 -13.76 -2.41
C GLY A 249 -4.29 -13.00 -3.36
N LYS A 250 -5.60 -13.10 -3.14
CA LYS A 250 -6.64 -12.43 -3.94
C LYS A 250 -7.73 -11.78 -3.06
N HIS A 251 -8.21 -10.58 -3.39
CA HIS A 251 -9.33 -9.94 -2.66
C HIS A 251 -9.10 -9.71 -1.15
N TRP A 252 -7.85 -9.60 -0.71
CA TRP A 252 -7.55 -9.22 0.67
C TRP A 252 -7.99 -7.79 0.98
N ILE A 253 -8.42 -7.56 2.21
CA ILE A 253 -8.64 -6.23 2.79
C ILE A 253 -7.70 -6.08 3.98
N ILE A 254 -6.80 -5.11 3.95
CA ILE A 254 -5.97 -4.73 5.10
C ILE A 254 -6.34 -3.29 5.46
N GLN A 255 -7.01 -3.13 6.60
CA GLN A 255 -7.60 -1.86 6.96
C GLN A 255 -7.48 -1.46 8.42
N ASN A 256 -7.49 -0.15 8.66
CA ASN A 256 -7.48 0.44 10.00
C ASN A 256 -6.34 -0.07 10.89
N CYS A 257 -5.26 -0.58 10.30
CA CYS A 257 -4.13 -1.12 11.03
C CYS A 257 -3.07 -0.04 11.24
N THR A 258 -2.31 -0.17 12.32
CA THR A 258 -1.07 0.59 12.52
C THR A 258 0.11 -0.34 12.33
N ILE A 259 1.04 -0.02 11.43
CA ILE A 259 2.27 -0.78 11.19
C ILE A 259 3.44 0.14 11.55
N THR A 260 4.32 -0.26 12.46
CA THR A 260 5.45 0.58 12.88
C THR A 260 6.71 -0.24 13.13
N ASN A 261 7.87 0.31 12.76
CA ASN A 261 9.18 -0.31 12.90
C ASN A 261 9.25 -1.69 12.22
N ALA A 262 8.83 -1.77 10.95
CA ALA A 262 9.24 -2.88 10.11
C ALA A 262 10.67 -2.63 9.64
N ARG A 263 11.57 -3.61 9.80
CA ARG A 263 12.98 -3.46 9.41
C ARG A 263 13.08 -3.00 7.96
N CYS A 264 12.34 -3.65 7.04
CA CYS A 264 12.25 -3.24 5.64
C CYS A 264 10.86 -2.74 5.25
N VAL A 265 9.94 -3.64 4.85
CA VAL A 265 8.63 -3.26 4.30
C VAL A 265 7.50 -3.45 5.33
N GLY A 266 6.63 -2.45 5.45
CA GLY A 266 5.42 -2.52 6.28
C GLY A 266 4.39 -3.51 5.70
N ILE A 267 3.70 -3.13 4.63
CA ILE A 267 2.75 -3.99 3.91
C ILE A 267 3.38 -4.45 2.59
N ILE A 268 3.54 -5.76 2.41
CA ILE A 268 4.08 -6.34 1.18
C ILE A 268 2.96 -6.94 0.32
N LEU A 269 2.89 -6.53 -0.95
CA LEU A 269 2.03 -7.07 -2.01
C LEU A 269 2.90 -7.70 -3.10
N GLY A 270 3.88 -8.50 -2.68
CA GLY A 270 5.02 -8.89 -3.50
C GLY A 270 5.01 -10.34 -3.97
N HIS A 271 5.99 -10.65 -4.82
CA HIS A 271 6.18 -11.92 -5.51
C HIS A 271 6.22 -13.13 -4.56
N ALA A 272 5.63 -14.25 -4.99
CA ALA A 272 5.71 -15.55 -4.33
C ALA A 272 5.50 -16.68 -5.37
N PRO A 273 6.10 -17.88 -5.19
CA PRO A 273 5.83 -19.01 -6.07
C PRO A 273 4.40 -19.55 -5.85
N GLY A 274 3.85 -20.23 -6.85
CA GLY A 274 2.57 -20.96 -6.72
C GLY A 274 1.32 -20.24 -7.21
N VAL A 275 1.46 -19.18 -8.03
CA VAL A 275 0.35 -18.59 -8.82
C VAL A 275 0.69 -18.58 -10.30
N ASP A 276 -0.33 -18.62 -11.14
CA ASP A 276 -0.20 -18.32 -12.57
C ASP A 276 -0.14 -16.80 -12.76
N TYR A 277 0.97 -16.30 -13.29
CA TYR A 277 1.18 -14.87 -13.50
C TYR A 277 0.52 -14.33 -14.77
N ASP A 278 0.15 -15.20 -15.71
CA ASP A 278 -0.55 -14.84 -16.95
C ASP A 278 -2.07 -14.74 -16.73
N ASP A 279 -2.59 -15.31 -15.65
CA ASP A 279 -3.96 -15.12 -15.18
C ASP A 279 -4.06 -13.94 -14.19
N ILE A 280 -4.53 -12.80 -14.67
CA ILE A 280 -4.80 -11.62 -13.85
C ILE A 280 -5.81 -11.88 -12.72
N ASN A 281 -6.58 -12.97 -12.76
CA ASN A 281 -7.52 -13.37 -11.71
C ASN A 281 -6.89 -14.23 -10.61
N ALA A 282 -5.66 -14.71 -10.77
CA ALA A 282 -5.00 -15.56 -9.79
C ALA A 282 -4.60 -14.79 -8.51
N TYR A 283 -4.24 -13.52 -8.62
CA TYR A 283 -3.73 -12.68 -7.51
C TYR A 283 -4.21 -11.22 -7.58
N GLY A 284 -3.94 -10.42 -6.55
CA GLY A 284 -4.23 -8.99 -6.50
C GLY A 284 -5.66 -8.67 -6.05
N ASP A 285 -6.26 -7.62 -6.62
CA ASP A 285 -7.59 -7.14 -6.22
C ASP A 285 -7.70 -6.78 -4.73
N HIS A 286 -6.61 -6.30 -4.15
CA HIS A 286 -6.56 -5.96 -2.74
C HIS A 286 -7.18 -4.59 -2.46
N ILE A 287 -7.66 -4.40 -1.23
CA ILE A 287 -7.98 -3.08 -0.70
C ILE A 287 -7.09 -2.84 0.51
N ILE A 288 -6.16 -1.90 0.38
CA ILE A 288 -5.27 -1.47 1.46
C ILE A 288 -5.71 -0.07 1.86
N ARG A 289 -6.42 0.07 2.99
CA ARG A 289 -7.05 1.34 3.33
C ARG A 289 -7.00 1.78 4.78
N ASN A 290 -6.96 3.10 4.98
CA ASN A 290 -7.03 3.71 6.31
C ASN A 290 -5.95 3.20 7.29
N ASN A 291 -4.79 2.76 6.79
CA ASN A 291 -3.71 2.28 7.63
C ASN A 291 -2.77 3.44 8.02
N VAL A 292 -2.15 3.35 9.19
CA VAL A 292 -1.05 4.20 9.63
C VAL A 292 0.24 3.38 9.51
N ILE A 293 1.17 3.77 8.63
CA ILE A 293 2.40 3.02 8.37
C ILE A 293 3.59 3.93 8.65
N ARG A 294 4.46 3.55 9.58
CA ARG A 294 5.52 4.43 10.07
C ARG A 294 6.84 3.74 10.23
N ARG A 295 7.92 4.51 10.09
CA ARG A 295 9.26 4.11 10.54
C ARG A 295 9.70 2.77 9.95
N CYS A 296 9.34 2.52 8.69
CA CYS A 296 9.74 1.31 7.95
C CYS A 296 11.04 1.59 7.21
N GLY A 297 12.04 0.71 7.29
CA GLY A 297 13.39 1.00 6.76
C GLY A 297 13.53 1.00 5.23
N GLN A 298 12.60 0.35 4.51
CA GLN A 298 12.59 0.32 3.04
C GLN A 298 11.35 1.03 2.48
N ALA A 299 10.16 0.55 2.83
CA ALA A 299 8.91 1.06 2.26
C ALA A 299 7.72 0.91 3.20
N GLY A 300 6.75 1.81 3.07
CA GLY A 300 5.46 1.64 3.73
C GLY A 300 4.66 0.51 3.08
N ILE A 301 4.46 0.59 1.76
CA ILE A 301 3.78 -0.43 0.96
C ILE A 301 4.65 -0.75 -0.26
N ALA A 302 4.97 -2.02 -0.50
CA ALA A 302 5.74 -2.39 -1.69
C ALA A 302 5.30 -3.72 -2.30
N GLY A 303 5.70 -4.00 -3.54
CA GLY A 303 5.53 -5.33 -4.12
C GLY A 303 5.71 -5.41 -5.62
N GLN A 304 6.16 -6.57 -6.10
CA GLN A 304 6.14 -6.94 -7.52
C GLN A 304 4.89 -7.76 -7.83
N LYS A 305 4.13 -7.34 -8.85
CA LYS A 305 2.90 -7.92 -9.42
C LYS A 305 1.68 -7.93 -8.49
N GLY A 306 1.83 -8.20 -7.20
CA GLY A 306 0.72 -8.47 -6.28
C GLY A 306 -0.23 -7.29 -6.03
N ALA A 307 0.15 -6.07 -6.43
CA ALA A 307 -0.72 -4.89 -6.38
C ALA A 307 -1.68 -4.80 -7.58
N THR A 308 -1.57 -5.65 -8.60
CA THR A 308 -2.46 -5.66 -9.76
C THR A 308 -3.94 -5.59 -9.38
N ARG A 309 -4.67 -4.66 -10.02
CA ARG A 309 -6.08 -4.35 -9.80
C ARG A 309 -6.46 -3.94 -8.38
N SER A 310 -5.47 -3.61 -7.54
CA SER A 310 -5.69 -3.25 -6.14
C SER A 310 -5.99 -1.77 -5.97
N LEU A 311 -6.68 -1.45 -4.88
CA LEU A 311 -6.94 -0.11 -4.40
C LEU A 311 -6.10 0.16 -3.15
N ILE A 312 -5.20 1.14 -3.23
CA ILE A 312 -4.36 1.61 -2.13
C ILE A 312 -4.86 3.00 -1.73
N CYS A 313 -5.69 3.11 -0.69
CA CYS A 313 -6.40 4.37 -0.43
C CYS A 313 -6.50 4.83 1.02
N GLY A 314 -6.42 6.15 1.23
CA GLY A 314 -6.60 6.74 2.56
C GLY A 314 -5.55 6.30 3.59
N ASN A 315 -4.40 5.79 3.15
CA ASN A 315 -3.33 5.41 4.06
C ASN A 315 -2.49 6.64 4.43
N PHE A 316 -2.01 6.65 5.66
CA PHE A 316 -1.01 7.59 6.11
C PHE A 316 0.34 6.88 6.22
N ILE A 317 1.32 7.32 5.42
CA ILE A 317 2.66 6.75 5.41
C ILE A 317 3.65 7.86 5.81
N GLU A 318 4.37 7.65 6.93
CA GLU A 318 5.42 8.58 7.36
C GLU A 318 6.72 7.90 7.78
N ASP A 319 7.80 8.68 7.78
CA ASP A 319 9.12 8.27 8.29
C ASP A 319 9.68 7.01 7.62
N THR A 320 9.50 6.90 6.30
CA THR A 320 10.11 5.81 5.53
C THR A 320 11.62 6.02 5.46
N ASN A 321 12.38 5.00 5.88
CA ASN A 321 13.83 4.99 6.00
C ASN A 321 14.41 6.13 6.88
N TYR A 322 13.69 6.53 7.93
CA TYR A 322 14.06 7.65 8.80
C TYR A 322 15.44 7.54 9.46
N ARG A 323 15.89 6.31 9.77
CA ARG A 323 17.23 6.08 10.35
C ARG A 323 18.37 6.08 9.34
N ARG A 324 18.08 5.97 8.04
CA ARG A 324 19.07 6.00 6.94
C ARG A 324 20.20 4.98 7.11
N GLU A 325 19.95 3.88 7.82
CA GLU A 325 20.93 2.83 8.13
C GLU A 325 21.37 2.09 6.86
N PHE A 326 20.42 1.82 5.98
CA PHE A 326 20.65 1.14 4.71
C PHE A 326 19.66 1.62 3.66
N GLY A 327 19.90 1.23 2.41
CA GLY A 327 18.97 1.51 1.33
C GLY A 327 19.60 1.41 -0.05
N GLY A 328 18.83 1.84 -1.04
CA GLY A 328 19.22 1.78 -2.44
C GLY A 328 18.00 1.92 -3.33
N TRP A 329 18.02 1.28 -4.50
CA TRP A 329 16.96 1.44 -5.50
C TRP A 329 15.68 0.66 -5.19
N GLU A 330 15.26 0.58 -3.92
CA GLU A 330 13.93 0.06 -3.51
C GLU A 330 13.27 0.87 -2.40
N THR A 331 13.87 2.00 -2.01
CA THR A 331 13.35 2.83 -0.91
C THR A 331 12.32 3.84 -1.42
N ALA A 332 11.06 3.67 -1.04
CA ALA A 332 9.97 4.62 -1.32
C ALA A 332 8.81 4.41 -0.33
N ALA A 333 7.96 5.41 -0.10
CA ALA A 333 6.78 5.19 0.74
C ALA A 333 5.81 4.17 0.10
N ILE A 334 5.61 4.26 -1.22
CA ILE A 334 4.93 3.23 -2.03
C ILE A 334 5.81 2.84 -3.22
N LYS A 335 6.10 1.53 -3.41
CA LYS A 335 6.83 1.03 -4.60
C LYS A 335 6.16 -0.18 -5.25
N PHE A 336 5.83 -0.10 -6.54
CA PHE A 336 5.28 -1.24 -7.28
C PHE A 336 6.01 -1.54 -8.58
N HIS A 337 6.03 -2.84 -8.92
CA HIS A 337 6.57 -3.35 -10.18
C HIS A 337 5.58 -4.26 -10.87
N ASN A 338 5.58 -4.27 -12.21
CA ASN A 338 4.76 -5.16 -13.03
C ASN A 338 3.29 -5.25 -12.58
N SER A 339 2.73 -4.13 -12.12
CA SER A 339 1.37 -4.06 -11.64
C SER A 339 0.48 -3.45 -12.72
N VAL A 340 -0.70 -4.03 -12.89
CA VAL A 340 -1.68 -3.60 -13.90
C VAL A 340 -2.91 -3.04 -13.20
N ASP A 341 -3.45 -1.92 -13.68
CA ASP A 341 -4.72 -1.33 -13.23
C ASP A 341 -4.81 -1.03 -11.72
N THR A 342 -3.68 -0.67 -11.10
CA THR A 342 -3.63 -0.31 -9.67
C THR A 342 -4.06 1.14 -9.48
N VAL A 343 -4.89 1.38 -8.45
CA VAL A 343 -5.33 2.73 -8.07
C VAL A 343 -4.72 3.10 -6.73
N ILE A 344 -3.93 4.18 -6.71
CA ILE A 344 -3.33 4.76 -5.51
C ILE A 344 -4.04 6.08 -5.22
N SER A 345 -4.96 6.07 -4.26
CA SER A 345 -5.94 7.14 -4.08
C SER A 345 -5.99 7.77 -2.68
N GLY A 346 -5.82 9.08 -2.57
CA GLY A 346 -6.16 9.77 -1.32
C GLY A 346 -5.23 9.46 -0.15
N ASN A 347 -3.98 9.07 -0.41
CA ASN A 347 -2.99 8.80 0.64
C ASN A 347 -2.28 10.09 1.06
N LEU A 348 -1.84 10.15 2.32
CA LEU A 348 -0.91 11.15 2.83
C LEU A 348 0.46 10.51 2.97
N ILE A 349 1.46 11.09 2.30
CA ILE A 349 2.84 10.64 2.34
C ILE A 349 3.73 11.82 2.76
N ARG A 350 4.49 11.63 3.85
CA ARG A 350 5.49 12.61 4.31
C ARG A 350 6.71 11.95 4.94
N GLY A 351 7.88 12.58 4.87
CA GLY A 351 9.07 12.06 5.54
C GLY A 351 9.57 10.77 4.90
N VAL A 352 10.15 10.89 3.70
CA VAL A 352 10.80 9.76 3.01
C VAL A 352 12.27 10.11 2.82
N PHE A 353 13.14 9.32 3.43
CA PHE A 353 14.54 9.69 3.67
C PHE A 353 15.54 8.71 3.02
N ARG A 354 16.76 9.17 2.78
CA ARG A 354 17.89 8.36 2.25
C ARG A 354 19.22 8.79 2.83
N GLN A 355 20.21 7.90 2.80
CA GLN A 355 21.62 8.32 2.92
C GLN A 355 22.23 8.65 1.55
N GLN A 356 21.98 7.81 0.53
CA GLN A 356 22.55 7.96 -0.82
C GLN A 356 21.48 7.99 -1.92
N GLN A 357 20.94 6.84 -2.32
CA GLN A 357 19.87 6.73 -3.34
C GLN A 357 18.55 6.24 -2.72
N GLY A 358 17.46 6.27 -3.51
CA GLY A 358 16.09 5.98 -3.07
C GLY A 358 15.36 7.23 -2.57
N ALA A 359 14.35 7.05 -1.72
CA ALA A 359 13.51 8.07 -1.06
C ALA A 359 12.44 8.75 -1.91
N PHE A 360 11.63 7.95 -2.60
CA PHE A 360 10.52 8.42 -3.42
C PHE A 360 9.19 8.40 -2.67
N GLY A 361 8.29 9.35 -2.93
CA GLY A 361 6.93 9.29 -2.39
C GLY A 361 6.18 8.08 -2.96
N ILE A 362 5.88 8.12 -4.26
CA ILE A 362 5.35 6.97 -5.01
C ILE A 362 6.33 6.61 -6.13
N TRP A 363 6.70 5.34 -6.21
CA TRP A 363 7.57 4.83 -7.26
C TRP A 363 6.87 3.70 -8.02
N ILE A 364 6.58 3.96 -9.29
CA ILE A 364 5.99 3.00 -10.22
C ILE A 364 7.12 2.56 -11.13
N ASP A 365 7.74 1.43 -10.78
CA ASP A 365 9.00 0.97 -11.34
C ASP A 365 8.79 -0.27 -12.20
N PHE A 366 9.15 -0.17 -13.47
CA PHE A 366 9.29 -1.29 -14.39
C PHE A 366 7.98 -1.98 -14.78
N GLY A 367 7.52 -1.66 -15.99
CA GLY A 367 6.47 -2.37 -16.71
C GLY A 367 5.12 -2.34 -16.01
N ASN A 368 4.71 -1.21 -15.44
CA ASN A 368 3.37 -1.02 -14.91
C ASN A 368 2.48 -0.37 -15.99
N GLN A 369 1.18 -0.68 -15.98
CA GLN A 369 0.23 -0.25 -17.01
C GLN A 369 -1.16 -0.02 -16.41
N GLY A 370 -1.88 1.01 -16.86
CA GLY A 370 -3.22 1.35 -16.35
C GLY A 370 -3.22 1.91 -14.92
N ILE A 371 -2.07 2.43 -14.45
CA ILE A 371 -1.94 2.93 -13.08
C ILE A 371 -2.64 4.27 -12.94
N ARG A 372 -3.41 4.46 -11.85
CA ARG A 372 -3.98 5.75 -11.49
C ARG A 372 -3.46 6.22 -10.13
N ILE A 373 -2.72 7.33 -10.11
CA ILE A 373 -2.25 8.04 -8.92
C ILE A 373 -3.13 9.26 -8.72
N THR A 374 -4.09 9.18 -7.80
CA THR A 374 -5.15 10.19 -7.71
C THR A 374 -5.38 10.72 -6.30
N ARG A 375 -5.60 12.04 -6.15
CA ARG A 375 -6.04 12.63 -4.86
C ARG A 375 -5.04 12.52 -3.69
N ASN A 376 -3.77 12.19 -3.95
CA ASN A 376 -2.76 12.04 -2.91
C ASN A 376 -2.16 13.39 -2.49
N ILE A 377 -1.69 13.47 -1.25
CA ILE A 377 -0.88 14.60 -0.75
C ILE A 377 0.52 14.05 -0.44
N ILE A 378 1.54 14.58 -1.13
CA ILE A 378 2.93 14.10 -1.03
C ILE A 378 3.86 15.30 -0.83
N TYR A 379 4.61 15.28 0.27
CA TYR A 379 5.62 16.29 0.58
C TYR A 379 6.74 15.71 1.44
N ASN A 380 7.81 16.48 1.67
CA ASN A 380 8.94 16.05 2.50
C ASN A 380 9.54 14.69 2.05
N THR A 381 9.81 14.57 0.74
CA THR A 381 10.56 13.46 0.15
C THR A 381 11.94 13.95 -0.27
N GLU A 382 12.98 13.12 -0.14
CA GLU A 382 14.36 13.55 -0.43
C GLU A 382 14.83 13.29 -1.87
N ALA A 383 14.06 12.57 -2.68
CA ALA A 383 14.44 12.26 -4.06
C ALA A 383 13.46 12.70 -5.15
N ALA A 384 12.19 12.32 -5.01
CA ALA A 384 11.10 12.75 -5.89
C ALA A 384 9.77 12.60 -5.15
N THR A 385 8.78 13.42 -5.51
CA THR A 385 7.39 13.21 -5.07
C THR A 385 6.81 11.95 -5.71
N VAL A 386 7.00 11.82 -7.03
CA VAL A 386 6.65 10.63 -7.82
C VAL A 386 7.83 10.26 -8.72
N PHE A 387 8.12 8.96 -8.86
CA PHE A 387 9.03 8.44 -9.87
C PHE A 387 8.29 7.42 -10.75
N LEU A 388 8.21 7.72 -12.04
CA LEU A 388 7.66 6.84 -13.07
C LEU A 388 8.83 6.22 -13.85
N GLU A 389 9.21 5.01 -13.48
CA GLU A 389 10.35 4.32 -14.06
C GLU A 389 9.91 3.21 -15.01
N MET A 390 10.34 3.27 -16.28
CA MET A 390 10.24 2.19 -17.24
C MET A 390 8.82 1.67 -17.45
N ASN A 391 7.86 2.59 -17.57
CA ASN A 391 6.48 2.27 -17.89
C ASN A 391 6.13 2.78 -19.30
N HIS A 392 5.17 2.13 -19.93
CA HIS A 392 4.74 2.43 -21.31
C HIS A 392 3.31 2.95 -21.40
N GLY A 393 2.76 3.33 -20.24
CA GLY A 393 1.42 3.87 -20.08
C GLY A 393 0.30 2.84 -20.25
N PRO A 394 -0.97 3.30 -20.19
CA PRO A 394 -1.32 4.64 -19.72
C PRO A 394 -1.08 4.73 -18.22
N ILE A 395 -0.53 5.85 -17.75
CA ILE A 395 -0.51 6.22 -16.33
C ILE A 395 -1.28 7.54 -16.19
N LEU A 396 -2.27 7.59 -15.29
CA LEU A 396 -3.02 8.80 -14.97
C LEU A 396 -2.59 9.32 -13.59
N VAL A 397 -2.10 10.56 -13.54
CA VAL A 397 -1.74 11.27 -12.33
C VAL A 397 -2.68 12.47 -12.19
N ASP A 398 -3.72 12.34 -11.35
CA ASP A 398 -4.78 13.36 -11.28
C ASP A 398 -5.15 13.84 -9.87
N ASN A 399 -5.51 15.12 -9.74
CA ASN A 399 -6.02 15.70 -8.49
C ASN A 399 -5.08 15.59 -7.27
N ASN A 400 -3.77 15.45 -7.46
CA ASN A 400 -2.81 15.35 -6.37
C ASN A 400 -2.30 16.73 -5.91
N ILE A 401 -1.77 16.80 -4.69
CA ILE A 401 -0.94 17.91 -4.20
C ILE A 401 0.48 17.38 -4.02
N LEU A 402 1.42 17.93 -4.78
CA LEU A 402 2.81 17.50 -4.82
C LEU A 402 3.72 18.68 -4.46
N ILE A 403 4.40 18.60 -3.32
CA ILE A 403 5.17 19.71 -2.75
C ILE A 403 6.65 19.29 -2.59
N GLY A 404 7.57 20.14 -3.05
CA GLY A 404 9.00 19.95 -2.87
C GLY A 404 9.67 19.34 -4.10
N GLN A 405 10.13 18.09 -4.03
CA GLN A 405 10.95 17.50 -5.09
C GLN A 405 10.19 17.31 -6.40
N SER A 406 10.89 17.44 -7.53
CA SER A 406 10.35 17.18 -8.87
C SER A 406 9.79 15.77 -9.01
N ILE A 407 8.85 15.59 -9.93
CA ILE A 407 8.59 14.26 -10.50
C ILE A 407 9.81 13.83 -11.30
N ARG A 408 10.21 12.57 -11.15
CA ARG A 408 11.18 11.92 -12.03
C ARG A 408 10.47 10.99 -12.99
N SER A 409 10.98 10.88 -14.21
CA SER A 409 10.45 9.94 -15.18
C SER A 409 11.51 9.45 -16.16
N ASN A 410 11.39 8.18 -16.52
CA ASN A 410 11.93 7.64 -17.77
C ASN A 410 10.89 6.74 -18.47
N SER A 411 9.61 7.03 -18.18
CA SER A 411 8.43 6.38 -18.75
C SER A 411 7.85 7.18 -19.92
N GLU A 412 6.80 6.67 -20.55
CA GLU A 412 6.02 7.36 -21.58
C GLU A 412 4.51 7.20 -21.33
N ALA A 413 3.70 7.92 -22.11
CA ALA A 413 2.24 7.82 -22.10
C ALA A 413 1.62 8.08 -20.70
N THR A 414 2.10 9.13 -20.04
CA THR A 414 1.56 9.60 -18.76
C THR A 414 0.69 10.84 -18.93
N VAL A 415 -0.47 10.87 -18.28
CA VAL A 415 -1.38 12.03 -18.26
C VAL A 415 -1.37 12.67 -16.87
N PHE A 416 -1.07 13.96 -16.79
CA PHE A 416 -1.13 14.79 -15.59
C PHE A 416 -2.33 15.73 -15.65
N ALA A 417 -3.31 15.56 -14.76
CA ALA A 417 -4.58 16.28 -14.81
C ALA A 417 -4.97 16.91 -13.46
N HIS A 418 -5.36 18.19 -13.43
CA HIS A 418 -5.96 18.78 -12.23
C HIS A 418 -5.06 18.74 -10.96
N ASN A 419 -3.74 18.63 -11.10
CA ASN A 419 -2.85 18.58 -9.93
C ASN A 419 -2.45 19.99 -9.46
N LEU A 420 -2.04 20.09 -8.20
CA LEU A 420 -1.31 21.23 -7.64
C LEU A 420 0.15 20.84 -7.42
N PHE A 421 1.05 21.45 -8.16
CA PHE A 421 2.50 21.31 -8.03
C PHE A 421 3.08 22.55 -7.36
N VAL A 422 3.76 22.38 -6.23
CA VAL A 422 4.45 23.49 -5.53
C VAL A 422 5.92 23.13 -5.34
N ASP A 423 6.82 23.91 -5.93
CA ASP A 423 8.26 23.59 -6.06
C ASP A 423 8.55 22.28 -6.83
N CYS A 424 7.51 21.59 -7.28
CA CYS A 424 7.60 20.31 -7.95
C CYS A 424 7.63 20.51 -9.47
N GLY A 425 8.80 20.34 -10.08
CA GLY A 425 8.95 20.31 -11.54
C GLY A 425 8.79 18.90 -12.13
N TYR A 426 9.24 18.71 -13.37
CA TYR A 426 9.34 17.42 -14.04
C TYR A 426 10.77 17.20 -14.56
N GLU A 427 11.36 16.06 -14.23
CA GLU A 427 12.72 15.67 -14.61
C GLU A 427 12.69 14.36 -15.37
N TYR A 428 12.98 14.44 -16.67
CA TYR A 428 13.04 13.28 -17.55
C TYR A 428 14.50 12.82 -17.74
N SER A 429 14.76 11.53 -17.63
CA SER A 429 16.09 10.94 -17.88
C SER A 429 15.96 9.59 -18.59
N PRO A 430 16.14 9.51 -19.93
CA PRO A 430 15.87 8.29 -20.67
C PRO A 430 16.73 7.12 -20.19
N ASP A 431 16.19 5.91 -20.33
CA ASP A 431 16.94 4.68 -20.17
C ASP A 431 16.76 3.79 -21.40
N THR A 432 17.73 3.88 -22.30
CA THR A 432 17.76 3.14 -23.56
C THR A 432 18.49 1.80 -23.45
N ARG A 433 19.03 1.45 -22.27
CA ARG A 433 19.83 0.22 -22.07
C ARG A 433 18.98 -0.92 -21.54
N ARG A 434 17.95 -0.61 -20.75
CA ARG A 434 16.99 -1.57 -20.21
C ARG A 434 15.71 -1.58 -21.05
N ARG A 435 14.99 -2.69 -21.02
CA ARG A 435 13.67 -2.85 -21.65
C ARG A 435 12.69 -3.44 -20.66
N SER A 436 11.52 -2.84 -20.56
CA SER A 436 10.40 -3.30 -19.73
C SER A 436 9.28 -3.82 -20.60
N GLN A 437 8.46 -4.71 -20.04
CA GLN A 437 7.28 -5.23 -20.72
C GLN A 437 6.15 -4.20 -20.73
N TYR A 438 5.28 -4.30 -21.72
CA TYR A 438 3.94 -3.74 -21.70
C TYR A 438 2.95 -4.84 -22.05
N TYR A 439 1.68 -4.67 -21.66
CA TYR A 439 0.67 -5.71 -21.66
C TYR A 439 -0.47 -5.40 -22.61
N LYS A 440 -1.23 -6.44 -22.98
CA LYS A 440 -2.56 -6.22 -23.57
C LYS A 440 -3.44 -5.52 -22.54
N PRO A 441 -4.26 -4.52 -22.92
CA PRO A 441 -5.09 -3.75 -21.98
C PRO A 441 -5.83 -4.63 -20.98
N HIS A 442 -5.76 -4.26 -19.70
CA HIS A 442 -6.43 -4.95 -18.58
C HIS A 442 -6.07 -6.43 -18.40
N THR A 443 -4.88 -6.82 -18.83
CA THR A 443 -4.32 -8.17 -18.63
C THR A 443 -2.88 -8.10 -18.16
N THR A 444 -2.35 -9.22 -17.67
CA THR A 444 -0.92 -9.40 -17.39
C THR A 444 -0.17 -10.10 -18.54
N LYS A 445 -0.84 -10.28 -19.69
CA LYS A 445 -0.26 -10.93 -20.86
C LYS A 445 0.59 -9.93 -21.63
N ALA A 446 1.90 -10.18 -21.68
CA ALA A 446 2.83 -9.31 -22.38
C ALA A 446 2.43 -9.15 -23.86
N ALA A 447 2.33 -7.91 -24.32
CA ALA A 447 2.15 -7.56 -25.73
C ALA A 447 3.49 -7.26 -26.41
N GLY A 448 4.50 -6.82 -25.64
CA GLY A 448 5.86 -6.62 -26.11
C GLY A 448 6.77 -6.06 -25.01
N SER A 449 7.92 -5.52 -25.42
CA SER A 449 8.82 -4.77 -24.54
C SER A 449 9.41 -3.57 -25.25
N LYS A 450 9.74 -2.50 -24.52
CA LYS A 450 10.34 -1.27 -25.08
C LYS A 450 11.31 -0.65 -24.05
N SER A 451 12.24 0.17 -24.52
CA SER A 451 13.10 0.99 -23.66
C SER A 451 12.39 2.24 -23.14
N GLY A 452 12.90 2.86 -22.08
CA GLY A 452 12.37 4.11 -21.53
C GLY A 452 12.76 5.32 -22.37
N THR A 453 11.88 5.72 -23.29
CA THR A 453 12.05 6.88 -24.18
C THR A 453 10.95 7.91 -23.97
N ALA A 454 11.26 9.19 -24.17
CA ALA A 454 10.28 10.26 -23.96
C ALA A 454 9.24 10.23 -25.09
N GLN A 455 7.98 9.99 -24.74
CA GLN A 455 6.89 9.99 -25.70
C GLN A 455 5.54 10.18 -25.01
N ASP A 456 4.60 10.84 -25.70
CA ASP A 456 3.17 10.82 -25.38
C ASP A 456 2.75 11.31 -23.97
N ASP A 457 3.61 11.98 -23.20
CA ASP A 457 3.23 12.58 -21.91
C ASP A 457 2.36 13.82 -22.12
N LYS A 458 1.32 13.99 -21.29
CA LYS A 458 0.31 15.05 -21.44
C LYS A 458 0.03 15.79 -20.13
N TRP A 459 -0.15 17.11 -20.18
CA TRP A 459 -0.42 17.97 -19.01
C TRP A 459 -1.64 18.88 -19.25
N PHE A 460 -2.72 18.65 -18.50
CA PHE A 460 -3.95 19.42 -18.65
C PHE A 460 -4.48 19.93 -17.31
N ASN A 461 -4.97 21.16 -17.28
CA ASN A 461 -5.69 21.72 -16.12
C ASN A 461 -4.87 21.67 -14.81
N ASN A 462 -3.53 21.74 -14.84
CA ASN A 462 -2.72 21.73 -13.62
C ASN A 462 -2.43 23.16 -13.12
N ILE A 463 -2.12 23.29 -11.83
CA ILE A 463 -1.54 24.51 -11.26
C ILE A 463 -0.09 24.23 -10.87
N PHE A 464 0.84 25.04 -11.39
CA PHE A 464 2.26 25.02 -11.07
C PHE A 464 2.62 26.29 -10.30
N VAL A 465 3.33 26.14 -9.19
CA VAL A 465 3.81 27.25 -8.36
C VAL A 465 5.33 27.15 -8.26
N ARG A 466 6.03 28.24 -8.58
CA ARG A 466 7.51 28.42 -8.56
C ARG A 466 8.31 27.58 -9.55
N ARG A 467 7.92 26.33 -9.83
CA ARG A 467 8.54 25.47 -10.85
C ARG A 467 7.48 24.97 -11.81
N GLY A 468 7.78 25.07 -13.12
CA GLY A 468 6.88 24.68 -14.19
C GLY A 468 7.50 23.64 -15.12
N LEU A 469 7.15 23.73 -16.40
CA LEU A 469 7.49 22.77 -17.44
C LEU A 469 8.61 23.26 -18.39
N ASP A 470 9.28 24.37 -18.09
CA ASP A 470 10.32 24.96 -18.93
C ASP A 470 11.55 24.08 -19.15
N ARG A 471 11.80 23.14 -18.24
CA ARG A 471 12.89 22.15 -18.38
C ARG A 471 12.48 20.88 -19.11
N VAL A 472 11.19 20.71 -19.42
CA VAL A 472 10.69 19.56 -20.16
C VAL A 472 11.00 19.77 -21.63
N LYS A 473 11.81 18.88 -22.19
CA LYS A 473 12.15 18.92 -23.61
C LYS A 473 10.97 18.39 -24.44
N THR A 474 10.74 19.00 -25.59
CA THR A 474 9.76 18.50 -26.56
C THR A 474 10.09 17.06 -26.97
N ALA A 475 9.07 16.21 -27.00
CA ALA A 475 9.13 14.86 -27.54
C ALA A 475 7.87 14.55 -28.34
N SER A 476 7.88 13.46 -29.11
CA SER A 476 6.74 13.07 -29.94
C SER A 476 5.50 12.80 -29.09
N GLY A 477 4.35 13.32 -29.53
CA GLY A 477 3.06 13.13 -28.86
C GLY A 477 2.88 13.90 -27.54
N TYR A 478 3.89 14.66 -27.10
CA TYR A 478 3.76 15.52 -25.94
C TYR A 478 2.70 16.59 -26.17
N ALA A 479 1.83 16.79 -25.18
CA ALA A 479 0.80 17.81 -25.22
C ALA A 479 0.67 18.50 -23.87
N SER A 480 0.58 19.83 -23.86
CA SER A 480 0.34 20.59 -22.64
C SER A 480 -0.67 21.67 -22.98
N ASP A 481 -1.73 21.83 -22.19
CA ASP A 481 -2.58 23.02 -22.27
C ASP A 481 -3.45 23.23 -21.03
N TYR A 482 -4.09 24.39 -20.95
CA TYR A 482 -5.02 24.77 -19.88
C TYR A 482 -4.39 24.72 -18.48
N ASN A 483 -3.08 24.92 -18.37
CA ASN A 483 -2.37 24.96 -17.11
C ASN A 483 -2.31 26.40 -16.57
N VAL A 484 -2.06 26.54 -15.28
CA VAL A 484 -1.80 27.82 -14.60
C VAL A 484 -0.39 27.78 -14.04
N PHE A 485 0.39 28.81 -14.32
CA PHE A 485 1.77 28.93 -13.86
C PHE A 485 1.89 30.20 -13.00
N LEU A 486 2.15 30.01 -11.72
CA LEU A 486 2.23 31.07 -10.70
C LEU A 486 3.66 31.24 -10.20
N GLU A 487 3.94 32.43 -9.67
CA GLU A 487 5.16 32.72 -8.90
C GLU A 487 6.46 32.35 -9.66
N GLY A 488 6.52 32.69 -10.95
CA GLY A 488 7.69 32.42 -11.78
C GLY A 488 7.78 31.01 -12.38
N ALA A 489 6.81 30.13 -12.12
CA ALA A 489 6.65 28.91 -12.90
C ALA A 489 6.45 29.25 -14.39
N LYS A 490 6.97 28.40 -15.27
CA LYS A 490 7.00 28.64 -16.71
C LYS A 490 6.32 27.53 -17.49
N LYS A 491 5.73 27.92 -18.62
CA LYS A 491 5.11 27.03 -19.62
C LYS A 491 6.13 26.06 -20.21
N SER A 492 5.64 24.98 -20.79
CA SER A 492 6.44 24.14 -21.68
C SER A 492 6.77 24.88 -22.99
N SER A 493 7.75 24.37 -23.74
CA SER A 493 8.01 24.82 -25.11
C SER A 493 7.05 24.20 -26.15
N PHE A 494 6.15 23.31 -25.73
CA PHE A 494 5.26 22.53 -26.59
C PHE A 494 3.81 22.65 -26.10
N GLY A 495 3.02 23.51 -26.76
CA GLY A 495 1.62 23.76 -26.37
C GLY A 495 1.46 24.94 -25.42
N ASP A 496 0.68 24.77 -24.36
CA ASP A 496 0.28 25.76 -23.36
C ASP A 496 -0.31 27.05 -23.96
N LYS A 497 -1.00 26.92 -25.10
CA LYS A 497 -1.59 28.04 -25.85
C LYS A 497 -2.69 28.74 -25.07
N ASN A 498 -3.53 27.98 -24.37
CA ASN A 498 -4.64 28.44 -23.55
C ASN A 498 -4.30 28.48 -22.05
N SER A 499 -3.02 28.29 -21.70
CA SER A 499 -2.54 28.35 -20.33
C SER A 499 -2.28 29.77 -19.87
N VAL A 500 -2.41 30.01 -18.56
CA VAL A 500 -2.19 31.34 -17.93
C VAL A 500 -0.87 31.34 -17.17
N VAL A 501 -0.09 32.41 -17.32
CA VAL A 501 1.09 32.70 -16.49
C VAL A 501 0.79 33.96 -15.70
N ASP A 502 1.06 33.96 -14.41
CA ASP A 502 0.79 35.08 -13.53
C ASP A 502 1.87 35.20 -12.44
N PRO A 503 2.35 36.42 -12.12
CA PRO A 503 3.41 36.61 -11.14
C PRO A 503 2.94 36.48 -9.69
N TYR A 504 1.65 36.22 -9.43
CA TYR A 504 1.09 36.12 -8.08
C TYR A 504 1.89 35.16 -7.19
N VAL A 505 2.17 35.62 -5.98
CA VAL A 505 2.89 34.87 -4.94
C VAL A 505 1.91 34.03 -4.15
N THR A 506 2.03 32.71 -4.26
CA THR A 506 1.18 31.76 -3.55
C THR A 506 1.72 31.52 -2.14
N ARG A 507 1.02 32.00 -1.12
CA ARG A 507 1.31 31.67 0.28
C ARG A 507 0.86 30.24 0.53
N LEU A 508 1.79 29.32 0.78
CA LEU A 508 1.51 27.92 1.13
C LEU A 508 1.96 27.67 2.58
N ALA A 509 1.14 26.98 3.36
CA ALA A 509 1.56 26.40 4.64
C ALA A 509 1.08 24.95 4.78
N VAL A 510 1.90 24.14 5.43
CA VAL A 510 1.62 22.73 5.78
C VAL A 510 1.67 22.61 7.29
N GLU A 511 0.54 22.27 7.90
CA GLU A 511 0.42 22.10 9.35
C GLU A 511 0.17 20.63 9.68
N ASP A 512 1.22 19.99 10.16
CA ASP A 512 1.19 18.59 10.54
C ASP A 512 0.51 18.37 11.89
N ASN A 513 -0.34 17.35 11.95
CA ASN A 513 -0.80 16.77 13.20
C ASN A 513 -0.41 15.27 13.24
N PRO A 514 -0.52 14.60 14.41
CA PRO A 514 -0.04 13.23 14.54
C PRO A 514 -0.70 12.22 13.61
N LEU A 515 -1.87 12.48 13.01
CA LEU A 515 -2.61 11.53 12.16
C LEU A 515 -3.14 12.18 10.88
N GLY A 516 -2.48 13.24 10.41
CA GLY A 516 -2.94 13.99 9.25
C GLY A 516 -2.19 15.29 9.04
N THR A 517 -2.73 16.11 8.15
CA THR A 517 -2.17 17.41 7.81
C THR A 517 -3.26 18.39 7.35
N THR A 518 -3.00 19.67 7.52
CA THR A 518 -3.77 20.76 6.91
C THR A 518 -2.88 21.51 5.94
N ILE A 519 -3.29 21.59 4.68
CA ILE A 519 -2.63 22.38 3.64
C ILE A 519 -3.44 23.65 3.44
N THR A 520 -2.81 24.81 3.59
CA THR A 520 -3.42 26.10 3.21
C THR A 520 -2.63 26.73 2.08
N PHE A 521 -3.33 27.29 1.09
CA PHE A 521 -2.69 27.97 -0.03
C PHE A 521 -3.51 29.13 -0.57
N SER A 522 -2.86 30.22 -0.98
CA SER A 522 -3.54 31.37 -1.59
C SER A 522 -3.57 31.32 -3.12
N MET A 523 -4.66 31.80 -3.72
CA MET A 523 -4.83 31.91 -5.17
C MET A 523 -5.37 33.29 -5.56
N ASN A 524 -4.96 33.81 -6.72
CA ASN A 524 -5.64 34.94 -7.37
C ASN A 524 -6.67 34.44 -8.39
N ASP A 525 -7.02 35.27 -9.36
CA ASP A 525 -8.01 34.97 -10.39
C ASP A 525 -7.49 34.09 -11.54
N ALA A 526 -6.18 33.81 -11.62
CA ALA A 526 -5.55 33.11 -12.74
C ALA A 526 -6.18 31.74 -13.08
N PRO A 527 -6.53 30.87 -12.12
CA PRO A 527 -7.20 29.60 -12.43
C PRO A 527 -8.55 29.75 -13.12
N PHE A 528 -9.26 30.87 -12.93
CA PHE A 528 -10.57 31.11 -13.53
C PHE A 528 -10.49 31.76 -14.91
N ARG A 529 -9.30 32.23 -15.32
CA ARG A 529 -9.05 32.74 -16.69
C ARG A 529 -8.78 31.63 -17.70
N VAL A 530 -8.52 30.41 -17.22
CA VAL A 530 -8.37 29.22 -18.07
C VAL A 530 -9.74 28.61 -18.35
N LYS A 531 -10.07 28.42 -19.63
CA LYS A 531 -11.25 27.65 -20.08
C LYS A 531 -10.81 26.24 -20.47
N GLY A 532 -10.67 25.38 -19.46
CA GLY A 532 -10.17 24.01 -19.64
C GLY A 532 -11.14 23.08 -20.39
N GLN A 533 -10.63 21.93 -20.80
CA GLN A 533 -11.42 20.82 -21.33
C GLN A 533 -11.56 19.70 -20.30
N TRP A 534 -12.57 18.85 -20.48
CA TRP A 534 -12.64 17.61 -19.71
C TRP A 534 -11.45 16.72 -20.07
N VAL A 535 -10.73 16.24 -19.06
CA VAL A 535 -9.68 15.25 -19.28
C VAL A 535 -10.32 13.87 -19.27
N ASP A 536 -10.53 13.33 -20.45
CA ASP A 536 -11.10 12.00 -20.71
C ASP A 536 -10.37 11.31 -21.88
N GLY A 537 -10.84 10.10 -22.23
CA GLY A 537 -10.25 9.32 -23.30
C GLY A 537 -10.34 9.96 -24.69
N GLU A 538 -11.27 10.89 -24.92
CA GLU A 538 -11.37 11.63 -26.19
C GLU A 538 -10.24 12.66 -26.31
N LEU A 539 -10.05 13.48 -25.27
CA LEU A 539 -8.94 14.44 -25.22
C LEU A 539 -7.57 13.75 -25.23
N VAL A 540 -7.44 12.67 -24.46
CA VAL A 540 -6.18 11.93 -24.34
C VAL A 540 -5.90 11.09 -25.58
N GLY A 541 -6.92 10.56 -26.25
CA GLY A 541 -6.74 9.62 -27.35
C GLY A 541 -6.11 8.29 -26.91
N ILE A 542 -5.79 7.45 -27.89
CA ILE A 542 -5.20 6.12 -27.66
C ILE A 542 -3.67 6.22 -27.74
N PHE A 543 -2.98 5.66 -26.76
CA PHE A 543 -1.51 5.58 -26.77
C PHE A 543 -1.04 4.45 -27.69
N PRO A 544 -0.23 4.73 -28.72
CA PRO A 544 0.11 3.74 -29.75
C PRO A 544 0.85 2.51 -29.21
N THR A 545 1.77 2.68 -28.25
CA THR A 545 2.58 1.56 -27.71
C THR A 545 1.71 0.46 -27.10
N VAL A 546 0.65 0.85 -26.39
CA VAL A 546 -0.17 -0.06 -25.57
C VAL A 546 -1.58 -0.28 -26.13
N GLY A 547 -2.00 0.50 -27.12
CA GLY A 547 -3.33 0.41 -27.71
C GLY A 547 -4.45 0.71 -26.71
N GLN A 548 -4.19 1.60 -25.75
CA GLN A 548 -5.06 1.90 -24.62
C GLN A 548 -5.18 3.41 -24.39
N THR A 549 -6.33 3.89 -23.92
CA THR A 549 -6.51 5.26 -23.40
C THR A 549 -6.58 5.26 -21.87
N ILE A 550 -6.98 6.37 -21.23
CA ILE A 550 -7.25 6.39 -19.78
C ILE A 550 -8.57 5.67 -19.48
N GLU A 551 -8.46 4.49 -18.87
CA GLU A 551 -9.58 3.60 -18.58
C GLU A 551 -9.49 3.07 -17.15
N ASP A 552 -10.63 2.69 -16.58
CA ASP A 552 -10.66 1.94 -15.34
C ASP A 552 -10.25 0.48 -15.58
N ARG A 553 -10.12 -0.28 -14.49
CA ARG A 553 -9.73 -1.69 -14.51
C ARG A 553 -10.71 -2.64 -15.24
N TYR A 554 -11.82 -2.14 -15.76
CA TYR A 554 -12.82 -2.87 -16.54
C TYR A 554 -12.83 -2.43 -18.01
N GLY A 555 -11.96 -1.49 -18.41
CA GLY A 555 -11.94 -0.92 -19.76
C GLY A 555 -12.98 0.18 -19.97
N HIS A 556 -13.59 0.71 -18.91
CA HIS A 556 -14.47 1.87 -19.07
C HIS A 556 -13.64 3.15 -19.12
N PRO A 557 -13.88 4.06 -20.08
CA PRO A 557 -13.18 5.33 -20.16
C PRO A 557 -13.29 6.12 -18.86
N ILE A 558 -12.15 6.66 -18.39
CA ILE A 558 -12.11 7.57 -17.25
C ILE A 558 -12.33 8.99 -17.76
N LYS A 559 -13.28 9.69 -17.13
CA LYS A 559 -13.37 11.14 -17.15
C LYS A 559 -12.93 11.69 -15.81
N VAL A 560 -11.98 12.61 -15.79
CA VAL A 560 -11.54 13.29 -14.55
C VAL A 560 -12.55 14.37 -14.19
N ASP A 561 -13.66 13.96 -13.57
CA ASP A 561 -14.79 14.83 -13.20
C ASP A 561 -14.99 14.99 -11.68
N THR A 562 -14.00 14.61 -10.89
CA THR A 562 -14.02 14.75 -9.42
C THR A 562 -12.73 15.40 -8.93
N ASP A 563 -12.84 16.17 -7.85
CA ASP A 563 -11.73 16.86 -7.21
C ASP A 563 -11.00 16.00 -6.16
N ILE A 564 -10.00 16.55 -5.47
CA ILE A 564 -9.25 15.85 -4.42
C ILE A 564 -10.12 15.34 -3.26
N ASN A 565 -11.27 15.97 -3.01
CA ASN A 565 -12.22 15.56 -1.98
C ASN A 565 -13.28 14.58 -2.52
N GLY A 566 -13.21 14.21 -3.80
CA GLY A 566 -14.19 13.35 -4.47
C GLY A 566 -15.49 14.09 -4.80
N ARG A 567 -15.49 15.42 -4.81
CA ARG A 567 -16.65 16.24 -5.18
C ARG A 567 -16.69 16.38 -6.69
N LYS A 568 -17.88 16.25 -7.28
CA LYS A 568 -18.07 16.37 -8.72
C LYS A 568 -17.76 17.79 -9.20
N LEU A 569 -17.05 17.88 -10.32
CA LEU A 569 -16.81 19.11 -11.06
C LEU A 569 -18.06 19.44 -11.89
N THR A 570 -18.50 20.69 -11.87
CA THR A 570 -19.56 21.18 -12.76
C THR A 570 -19.00 21.66 -14.10
N GLN A 571 -17.72 22.00 -14.13
CA GLN A 571 -16.95 22.42 -15.30
C GLN A 571 -15.47 22.08 -15.08
N PRO A 572 -14.65 21.95 -16.14
CA PRO A 572 -13.21 21.82 -16.00
C PRO A 572 -12.61 23.06 -15.33
N ILE A 573 -11.78 22.86 -14.31
CA ILE A 573 -11.05 23.93 -13.63
C ILE A 573 -9.60 23.51 -13.43
N ALA A 574 -8.67 24.45 -13.49
CA ALA A 574 -7.29 24.15 -13.16
C ALA A 574 -7.13 23.80 -11.67
N GLY A 575 -6.33 22.76 -11.39
CA GLY A 575 -6.00 22.33 -10.04
C GLY A 575 -7.04 21.41 -9.38
N PRO A 576 -6.78 21.02 -8.12
CA PRO A 576 -7.40 19.84 -7.52
C PRO A 576 -8.69 20.12 -6.75
N LEU A 577 -9.27 21.33 -6.84
CA LEU A 577 -10.45 21.74 -6.07
C LEU A 577 -11.59 22.25 -6.94
N THR A 578 -12.78 21.67 -6.77
CA THR A 578 -14.00 22.16 -7.45
C THR A 578 -14.43 23.53 -6.92
N ASN A 579 -14.22 23.78 -5.63
CA ASN A 579 -14.61 25.00 -4.93
C ASN A 579 -13.42 25.94 -4.68
N LEU A 580 -12.43 25.91 -5.58
CA LEU A 580 -11.29 26.82 -5.55
C LEU A 580 -11.80 28.28 -5.55
N LYS A 581 -11.23 29.13 -4.70
CA LYS A 581 -11.58 30.55 -4.60
C LYS A 581 -10.35 31.44 -4.62
N GLN A 582 -10.55 32.70 -4.99
CA GLN A 582 -9.55 33.75 -4.75
C GLN A 582 -9.32 33.91 -3.24
N GLY A 583 -8.09 34.24 -2.85
CA GLY A 583 -7.65 34.26 -1.46
C GLY A 583 -7.27 32.87 -0.94
N LEU A 584 -7.47 32.65 0.35
CA LEU A 584 -6.99 31.46 1.05
C LEU A 584 -7.90 30.24 0.81
N ASN A 585 -7.31 29.12 0.43
CA ASN A 585 -7.93 27.81 0.28
C ASN A 585 -7.34 26.85 1.31
N THR A 586 -8.12 25.86 1.73
CA THR A 586 -7.72 24.90 2.76
C THR A 586 -8.12 23.49 2.35
N ILE A 587 -7.19 22.56 2.51
CA ILE A 587 -7.41 21.12 2.36
C ILE A 587 -7.00 20.47 3.67
N VAL A 588 -7.92 19.70 4.24
CA VAL A 588 -7.67 18.93 5.47
C VAL A 588 -7.64 17.46 5.10
N TRP A 589 -6.54 16.79 5.42
CA TRP A 589 -6.42 15.35 5.30
C TRP A 589 -6.40 14.72 6.70
N PRO A 590 -7.46 14.01 7.10
CA PRO A 590 -7.49 13.29 8.37
C PRO A 590 -7.37 11.77 8.19
N ILE A 591 -6.75 11.09 9.15
CA ILE A 591 -7.22 9.75 9.54
C ILE A 591 -8.39 9.93 10.51
N LYS A 592 -9.57 9.49 10.08
CA LYS A 592 -10.76 9.48 10.94
C LYS A 592 -10.55 8.46 12.07
N LYS A 593 -10.37 8.91 13.31
CA LYS A 593 -10.47 8.04 14.50
C LYS A 593 -11.91 7.51 14.58
N HIS A 594 -12.10 6.20 14.39
CA HIS A 594 -13.31 5.44 14.71
C HIS A 594 -14.66 6.02 14.23
N SER A 595 -14.82 6.37 12.95
CA SER A 595 -16.16 6.50 12.38
C SER A 595 -16.46 5.27 11.52
N PHE A 596 -16.99 4.22 12.15
CA PHE A 596 -17.87 3.29 11.46
C PHE A 596 -19.01 4.13 10.87
N VAL A 597 -19.30 3.96 9.58
CA VAL A 597 -20.30 4.69 8.77
C VAL A 597 -19.80 5.97 8.07
N GLY A 598 -19.68 5.86 6.73
CA GLY A 598 -20.26 6.87 5.83
C GLY A 598 -19.46 8.13 5.47
N ALA A 599 -18.20 8.01 5.05
CA ALA A 599 -17.56 8.85 4.02
C ALA A 599 -16.05 8.54 4.00
N THR A 600 -15.63 7.59 3.17
CA THR A 600 -14.22 7.23 2.99
C THR A 600 -13.55 8.17 1.99
N LEU A 601 -12.30 8.56 2.27
CA LEU A 601 -11.42 9.23 1.29
C LEU A 601 -11.27 8.41 -0.01
N CYS A 602 -11.52 7.10 0.04
CA CYS A 602 -11.54 6.17 -1.10
C CYS A 602 -12.64 6.42 -2.15
N GLY A 603 -13.47 7.46 -2.04
CA GLY A 603 -14.65 7.64 -2.90
C GLY A 603 -15.81 6.73 -2.49
N ARG A 604 -16.99 6.90 -3.11
CA ARG A 604 -18.15 6.04 -2.81
C ARG A 604 -17.84 4.60 -3.25
N PRO A 605 -18.10 3.58 -2.41
CA PRO A 605 -17.96 2.16 -2.77
C PRO A 605 -18.86 1.68 -3.92
N GLU A 606 -19.66 2.55 -4.54
CA GLU A 606 -20.63 2.18 -5.58
C GLU A 606 -19.95 1.71 -6.88
N LEU A 607 -18.68 2.07 -7.11
CA LEU A 607 -17.82 1.49 -8.16
C LEU A 607 -17.24 0.10 -7.80
N TRP A 608 -17.49 -0.40 -6.59
CA TRP A 608 -16.98 -1.68 -6.07
C TRP A 608 -18.09 -2.69 -5.76
N ARG A 609 -19.33 -2.42 -6.15
CA ARG A 609 -20.40 -3.42 -6.11
C ARG A 609 -20.23 -4.40 -7.28
N VAL A 610 -19.71 -5.60 -6.99
CA VAL A 610 -20.05 -6.78 -7.79
C VAL A 610 -21.58 -6.87 -7.81
N LEU A 611 -22.17 -6.80 -8.99
CA LEU A 611 -23.61 -6.89 -9.22
C LEU A 611 -24.19 -8.09 -8.46
N ARG A 612 -25.05 -7.81 -7.47
CA ARG A 612 -26.00 -8.78 -6.95
C ARG A 612 -27.11 -8.94 -7.99
N THR A 613 -26.91 -9.79 -8.98
CA THR A 613 -28.02 -10.41 -9.72
C THR A 613 -27.59 -11.78 -10.20
N GLY A 614 -27.82 -12.80 -9.37
CA GLY A 614 -27.95 -14.16 -9.88
C GLY A 614 -29.26 -14.21 -10.65
N HIS A 615 -29.22 -14.10 -11.97
CA HIS A 615 -30.24 -14.56 -12.90
C HIS A 615 -29.52 -15.06 -14.15
N THR A 616 -29.48 -16.37 -14.29
CA THR A 616 -29.08 -17.08 -15.51
C THR A 616 -29.98 -16.63 -16.67
N PRO A 617 -29.47 -16.22 -17.84
CA PRO A 617 -30.31 -16.02 -19.00
C PRO A 617 -30.73 -17.40 -19.53
N LYS A 618 -32.02 -17.70 -19.45
CA LYS A 618 -32.61 -18.77 -20.26
C LYS A 618 -32.53 -18.35 -21.72
N LEU A 619 -31.77 -19.10 -22.52
CA LEU A 619 -31.91 -19.16 -23.96
C LEU A 619 -33.37 -19.43 -24.32
N ARG A 620 -34.00 -18.52 -25.06
CA ARG A 620 -35.18 -18.81 -25.88
C ARG A 620 -34.82 -18.53 -27.33
N LEU A 621 -34.71 -19.62 -28.08
CA LEU A 621 -34.91 -19.69 -29.52
C LEU A 621 -36.27 -19.06 -29.87
N TRP A 622 -36.31 -18.22 -30.90
CA TRP A 622 -37.48 -18.08 -31.77
C TRP A 622 -37.02 -17.76 -33.20
N GLU A 623 -37.63 -18.50 -34.12
CA GLU A 623 -37.49 -18.57 -35.56
C GLU A 623 -38.11 -17.37 -36.30
N GLU A 624 -37.68 -17.21 -37.56
CA GLU A 624 -38.44 -16.73 -38.73
C GLU A 624 -39.19 -15.37 -38.66
N ARG A 625 -38.64 -14.35 -39.34
CA ARG A 625 -39.01 -13.93 -40.71
C ARG A 625 -38.14 -12.78 -41.20
#